data_AF-A0A9Q1C1G2-F1
#
_entry.id   AF-A0A9Q1C1G2-F1
#
_cell.length_a   1.000
_cell.length_b   1.000
_cell.length_c   1.000
_cell.angle_alpha   90.00
_cell.angle_beta   90.00
_cell.angle_gamma   90.00
#
_symmetry.space_group_name_H-M   'P 1'
#
loop_
_entity.id
_entity.type
_entity.pdbx_description
1 polymer ?
#
loop_
_entity_poly.entity_id
_entity_poly.type
_entity_poly.pdbx_seq_one_letter_code
_entity_poly.pdbx_strand_id
1 'polypeptide(L)'
;MRTMESTIRAAAIEHRSWKQELYVFLRNYRATPHSSTHVSPAELLFGRPIRVKLPQIEPEPTDDIVRATDRQSKTKMKQYAEKKHSFKQSSIRVGDSVLVRQNKINKLTPPPPV
;
A
#
# COMPACT_ATOMS: atom_id res chain seq x y z
N MET A 1 8.79 6.97 -5.56
CA MET A 1 7.99 7.44 -4.40
C MET A 1 8.84 7.27 -3.15
N ARG A 2 9.08 8.34 -2.37
CA ARG A 2 9.70 8.19 -1.04
C ARG A 2 8.72 7.45 -0.15
N THR A 3 9.15 6.36 0.50
CA THR A 3 8.33 5.61 1.43
C THR A 3 8.37 6.26 2.81
N MET A 4 7.35 6.03 3.64
CA MET A 4 7.36 6.52 5.04
C MET A 4 8.63 6.09 5.78
N GLU A 5 9.05 4.84 5.58
CA GLU A 5 10.26 4.29 6.19
C GLU A 5 11.51 5.08 5.78
N SER A 6 11.65 5.42 4.49
CA SER A 6 12.78 6.22 4.01
C SER A 6 12.81 7.60 4.64
N THR A 7 11.66 8.26 4.81
CA THR A 7 11.57 9.56 5.51
C THR A 7 12.01 9.44 6.96
N ILE A 8 11.56 8.40 7.67
CA ILE A 8 11.93 8.18 9.08
C ILE A 8 13.43 7.91 9.21
N ARG A 9 14.00 7.07 8.33
CA ARG A 9 15.45 6.79 8.30
C ARG A 9 16.26 8.05 8.00
N ALA A 10 15.84 8.87 7.03
CA ALA A 10 16.51 10.12 6.73
C ALA A 10 16.48 11.10 7.91
N ALA A 11 15.33 11.25 8.58
CA ALA A 11 15.21 12.08 9.77
C ALA A 11 16.13 11.62 10.90
N ALA A 12 16.29 10.31 11.09
CA ALA A 12 17.22 9.75 12.06
C ALA A 12 18.69 10.08 11.74
N ILE A 13 19.09 10.00 10.47
CA ILE A 13 20.44 10.35 10.00
C ILE A 13 20.71 11.86 10.13
N GLU A 14 19.71 12.69 9.82
CA GLU A 14 19.81 14.15 9.90
C GLU A 14 19.62 14.70 11.33
N HIS A 15 19.47 13.82 12.33
CA HIS A 15 19.21 14.18 13.73
C HIS A 15 17.99 15.10 13.92
N ARG A 16 16.96 14.92 13.08
CA ARG A 16 15.69 15.66 13.15
C ARG A 16 14.62 14.86 13.89
N SER A 17 13.56 15.55 14.31
CA SER A 17 12.38 14.88 14.86
C SER A 17 11.68 14.06 13.77
N TRP A 18 11.81 12.74 13.85
CA TRP A 18 11.18 11.82 12.90
C TRP A 18 9.66 12.00 12.80
N LYS A 19 9.02 12.37 13.91
CA LYS A 19 7.57 12.59 13.99
C LYS A 19 7.16 13.82 13.18
N GLN A 20 7.92 14.91 13.26
CA GLN A 20 7.67 16.12 12.48
C GLN A 20 7.88 15.87 10.99
N GLU A 21 8.99 15.22 10.62
CA GLU A 21 9.28 14.88 9.22
C GLU A 21 8.22 13.93 8.64
N LEU A 22 7.73 12.97 9.43
CA LEU A 22 6.61 12.10 9.02
C LEU A 22 5.34 12.91 8.75
N TYR A 23 5.01 13.90 9.58
CA TYR A 23 3.82 14.74 9.33
C TYR A 23 3.95 15.59 8.07
N VAL A 24 5.14 16.14 7.81
CA VAL A 24 5.43 16.87 6.56
C VAL A 24 5.27 15.94 5.35
N PHE A 25 5.84 14.74 5.43
CA PHE A 25 5.72 13.72 4.40
C PHE A 25 4.25 13.36 4.13
N LEU A 26 3.49 13.03 5.17
CA LEU A 26 2.09 12.61 5.04
C LEU A 26 1.21 13.72 4.47
N ARG A 27 1.46 14.98 4.84
CA ARG A 27 0.76 16.14 4.26
C ARG A 27 0.99 16.21 2.75
N ASN A 28 2.26 16.10 2.31
CA ASN A 28 2.59 16.18 0.89
C ASN A 28 2.07 14.96 0.12
N TYR A 29 2.20 13.75 0.68
CA TYR A 29 1.67 12.52 0.08
C TYR A 29 0.16 12.59 -0.17
N ARG A 30 -0.60 13.12 0.79
CA ARG A 30 -2.06 13.26 0.69
C ARG A 30 -2.51 14.28 -0.36
N ALA A 31 -1.70 15.29 -0.64
CA ALA A 31 -2.00 16.36 -1.60
C ALA A 31 -1.42 16.12 -3.00
N THR A 32 -0.55 15.12 -3.17
CA THR A 32 0.07 14.83 -4.47
C THR A 32 -0.75 13.78 -5.22
N PRO A 33 -1.08 13.99 -6.50
CA PRO A 33 -1.67 12.96 -7.35
C PRO A 33 -0.91 11.64 -7.30
N HIS A 34 -1.60 10.53 -7.05
CA HIS A 34 -0.97 9.21 -6.96
C HIS A 34 -0.79 8.59 -8.35
N SER A 35 0.30 7.84 -8.56
CA SER A 35 0.64 7.31 -9.89
C SER A 35 -0.35 6.28 -10.44
N SER A 36 -1.15 5.64 -9.57
CA SER A 36 -2.13 4.62 -9.98
C SER A 36 -3.52 5.17 -10.26
N THR A 37 -3.92 6.27 -9.62
CA THR A 37 -5.26 6.85 -9.71
C THR A 37 -5.26 8.23 -10.35
N HIS A 38 -4.10 8.86 -10.53
CA HIS A 38 -3.91 10.23 -11.00
C HIS A 38 -4.62 11.33 -10.18
N VAL A 39 -5.19 10.96 -9.04
CA VAL A 39 -5.91 11.82 -8.09
C VAL A 39 -5.23 11.71 -6.74
N SER A 40 -5.25 12.78 -5.94
CA SER A 40 -4.59 12.76 -4.64
C SER A 40 -5.39 11.90 -3.63
N PRO A 41 -4.73 11.23 -2.66
CA PRO A 41 -5.45 10.43 -1.66
C PRO A 41 -6.46 11.22 -0.84
N ALA A 42 -6.22 12.51 -0.59
CA ALA A 42 -7.16 13.36 0.13
C ALA A 42 -8.39 13.73 -0.71
N GLU A 43 -8.22 13.98 -2.01
CA GLU A 43 -9.35 14.22 -2.92
C GLU A 43 -10.27 13.00 -2.97
N LEU A 44 -9.71 11.79 -3.09
CA LEU A 44 -10.51 10.56 -3.11
C LEU A 44 -11.29 10.34 -1.80
N LEU A 45 -10.75 10.79 -0.67
CA LEU A 45 -11.38 10.59 0.63
C LEU A 45 -12.38 11.68 1.00
N PHE A 46 -12.07 12.94 0.69
CA PHE A 46 -12.84 14.12 1.13
C PHE A 46 -13.61 14.80 0.01
N GLY A 47 -13.45 14.36 -1.25
CA GLY A 47 -14.08 14.97 -2.42
C GLY A 47 -13.56 16.37 -2.75
N ARG A 48 -12.41 16.78 -2.18
CA ARG A 48 -11.81 18.10 -2.41
C ARG A 48 -10.29 18.08 -2.27
N PRO A 49 -9.56 18.92 -3.01
CA PRO A 49 -8.11 19.07 -2.87
C PRO A 49 -7.72 19.76 -1.56
N ILE A 50 -6.59 19.31 -0.98
CA ILE A 50 -5.96 19.99 0.15
C ILE A 50 -5.14 21.16 -0.40
N ARG A 51 -5.37 22.37 0.12
CA ARG A 51 -4.55 23.53 -0.21
C ARG A 51 -3.10 23.34 0.26
N VAL A 52 -2.20 23.23 -0.70
CA VAL A 52 -0.74 23.22 -0.49
C VAL A 52 -0.11 24.52 -1.00
N LYS A 53 1.18 24.72 -0.71
CA LYS A 53 1.91 25.94 -1.10
C LYS A 53 2.11 26.05 -2.62
N LEU A 54 2.00 24.93 -3.33
CA LEU A 54 2.16 24.88 -4.77
C LEU A 54 0.79 25.05 -5.44
N PRO A 55 0.68 25.86 -6.50
CA PRO A 55 -0.53 25.92 -7.31
C PRO A 55 -0.74 24.57 -8.00
N GLN A 56 -1.96 24.06 -7.94
CA GLN A 56 -2.36 22.80 -8.55
C GLN A 56 -3.26 23.13 -9.74
N ILE A 57 -2.97 22.56 -10.91
CA ILE A 57 -3.90 22.56 -12.04
C ILE A 57 -4.95 21.52 -11.67
N GLU A 58 -6.23 21.89 -11.65
CA GLU A 58 -7.33 20.98 -11.35
C GLU A 58 -7.90 20.40 -12.66
N PRO A 59 -7.46 19.22 -13.10
CA PRO A 59 -8.36 18.34 -13.81
C PRO A 59 -9.33 17.77 -12.77
N GLU A 60 -10.63 17.85 -13.03
CA GLU A 60 -11.69 17.17 -12.27
C GLU A 60 -11.98 15.83 -12.98
N PRO A 61 -11.24 14.74 -12.70
CA PRO A 61 -11.61 13.44 -13.23
C PRO A 61 -12.92 12.99 -12.59
N THR A 62 -13.85 12.51 -13.41
CA THR A 62 -15.08 11.92 -12.91
C THR A 62 -14.78 10.65 -12.11
N ASP A 63 -15.60 10.35 -11.10
CA ASP A 63 -15.44 9.17 -10.22
C ASP A 63 -15.33 7.86 -11.04
N ASP A 64 -16.06 7.78 -12.16
CA ASP A 64 -16.02 6.64 -13.08
C ASP A 64 -14.62 6.40 -13.68
N ILE A 65 -13.93 7.47 -14.10
CA ILE A 65 -12.57 7.39 -14.67
C ILE A 65 -11.58 6.90 -13.61
N VAL A 66 -11.69 7.42 -12.38
CA VAL A 66 -10.84 7.03 -11.26
C VAL A 66 -11.04 5.54 -10.94
N ARG A 67 -12.29 5.08 -10.84
CA ARG A 67 -12.61 3.66 -10.57
C ARG A 67 -12.12 2.73 -11.67
N ALA A 68 -12.24 3.14 -12.93
CA ALA A 68 -11.73 2.36 -14.05
C ALA A 68 -10.20 2.22 -13.98
N THR A 69 -9.50 3.32 -13.72
CA THR A 69 -8.04 3.35 -13.59
C THR A 69 -7.54 2.54 -12.40
N ASP A 70 -8.21 2.65 -11.25
CA ASP A 70 -7.92 1.85 -10.05
C ASP A 70 -8.09 0.35 -10.31
N ARG A 71 -9.19 -0.05 -10.97
CA ARG A 71 -9.44 -1.45 -11.36
C ARG A 71 -8.35 -1.96 -12.29
N GLN A 72 -7.90 -1.15 -13.25
CA GLN A 72 -6.81 -1.52 -14.15
C GLN A 72 -5.49 -1.72 -13.38
N SER A 73 -5.17 -0.80 -12.46
CA SER A 73 -3.98 -0.87 -11.61
C SER A 73 -3.98 -2.13 -10.72
N LYS A 74 -5.11 -2.43 -10.07
CA LYS A 74 -5.29 -3.65 -9.26
C LYS A 74 -5.16 -4.92 -10.08
N THR A 75 -5.68 -4.93 -11.31
CA THR A 75 -5.55 -6.07 -12.23
C THR A 75 -4.09 -6.32 -12.60
N LYS A 76 -3.33 -5.26 -12.94
CA LYS A 76 -1.89 -5.34 -13.21
C LYS A 76 -1.11 -5.85 -12.00
N MET A 77 -1.42 -5.35 -10.80
CA MET A 77 -0.80 -5.80 -9.54
C MET A 77 -1.06 -7.29 -9.28
N LYS A 78 -2.30 -7.75 -9.49
CA LYS A 78 -2.68 -9.16 -9.37
C LYS A 78 -1.86 -10.03 -10.32
N GLN A 79 -1.84 -9.70 -11.61
CA GLN A 79 -1.08 -10.44 -12.62
C GLN A 79 0.42 -10.50 -12.29
N TYR A 80 1.00 -9.40 -11.84
CA TYR A 80 2.41 -9.37 -11.42
C TYR A 80 2.66 -10.29 -10.21
N ALA A 81 1.79 -10.24 -9.20
CA ALA A 81 1.91 -11.08 -8.02
C ALA A 81 1.77 -12.57 -8.37
N GLU A 82 0.79 -12.93 -9.20
CA GLU A 82 0.56 -14.30 -9.66
C GLU A 82 1.77 -14.85 -10.44
N LYS A 83 2.34 -14.04 -11.34
CA LYS A 83 3.54 -14.39 -12.10
C LYS A 83 4.78 -14.53 -11.22
N LYS A 84 4.98 -13.62 -10.27
CA LYS A 84 6.19 -13.58 -9.42
C LYS A 84 6.20 -14.66 -8.35
N HIS A 85 5.05 -14.96 -7.76
CA HIS A 85 4.94 -15.89 -6.64
C HIS A 85 4.51 -17.30 -7.07
N SER A 86 4.51 -17.61 -8.37
CA SER A 86 4.06 -18.90 -8.92
C SER A 86 2.76 -19.36 -8.26
N PHE A 87 1.75 -18.48 -8.28
CA PHE A 87 0.50 -18.72 -7.58
C PHE A 87 -0.13 -20.03 -8.06
N LYS A 88 -0.39 -20.95 -7.12
CA LYS A 88 -1.12 -22.19 -7.36
C LYS A 88 -2.52 -22.04 -6.77
N GLN A 89 -3.54 -22.40 -7.53
CA GLN A 89 -4.89 -22.48 -6.98
C GLN A 89 -4.90 -23.49 -5.83
N SER A 90 -5.53 -23.12 -4.71
CA SER A 90 -5.70 -24.02 -3.59
C SER A 90 -6.70 -25.12 -3.96
N SER A 91 -6.30 -26.38 -3.80
CA SER A 91 -7.20 -27.54 -3.96
C SER A 91 -8.00 -27.86 -2.70
N ILE A 92 -7.86 -27.05 -1.64
CA ILE A 92 -8.50 -27.25 -0.33
C ILE A 92 -10.01 -27.07 -0.47
N ARG A 93 -10.77 -28.03 0.05
CA ARG A 93 -12.23 -28.03 0.07
C ARG A 93 -12.76 -28.07 1.51
N VAL A 94 -14.02 -27.72 1.66
CA VAL A 94 -14.72 -27.83 2.95
C VAL A 94 -14.77 -29.31 3.35
N GLY A 95 -14.25 -29.63 4.55
CA GLY A 95 -14.15 -31.00 5.06
C GLY A 95 -12.74 -31.61 4.99
N ASP A 96 -11.78 -30.96 4.32
CA ASP A 96 -10.40 -31.43 4.28
C ASP A 96 -9.69 -31.20 5.62
N SER A 97 -8.96 -32.22 6.10
CA SER A 97 -7.99 -32.05 7.18
C SER A 97 -6.72 -31.40 6.64
N VAL A 98 -6.31 -30.28 7.21
CA VAL A 98 -5.13 -29.52 6.77
C VAL A 98 -4.16 -29.29 7.93
N LEU A 99 -2.86 -29.29 7.62
CA LEU A 99 -1.83 -28.93 8.59
C LEU A 99 -1.73 -27.41 8.72
N VAL A 100 -1.80 -26.90 9.94
CA VAL A 100 -1.61 -25.48 10.24
C VAL A 100 -0.15 -25.22 10.59
N ARG A 101 0.40 -24.13 10.06
CA ARG A 101 1.75 -23.69 10.40
C ARG A 101 1.83 -23.42 11.90
N GLN A 102 2.69 -24.15 12.58
CA GLN A 102 2.97 -23.95 14.00
C GLN A 102 3.87 -22.73 14.23
N ASN A 103 3.54 -21.92 15.23
CA ASN A 103 4.39 -20.82 15.68
C ASN A 103 5.63 -21.39 16.39
N LYS A 104 6.82 -21.13 15.85
CA LYS A 104 8.09 -21.56 16.48
C LYS A 104 8.36 -20.70 17.71
N ILE A 105 8.38 -21.32 18.89
CA ILE A 105 8.73 -20.66 20.15
C ILE A 105 10.24 -20.83 20.42
N ASN A 106 10.78 -22.01 20.12
CA ASN A 106 12.20 -22.31 20.28
C ASN A 106 12.69 -23.31 19.21
N LYS A 107 13.99 -23.61 19.21
CA LYS A 107 14.60 -24.55 18.24
C LYS A 107 14.08 -25.99 18.38
N LEU A 108 13.55 -26.38 19.55
CA LEU A 108 13.12 -27.73 19.88
C LEU A 108 11.61 -27.95 19.73
N THR A 109 10.87 -26.97 19.21
CA THR A 109 9.43 -27.11 19.01
C THR A 109 9.19 -28.18 17.93
N PRO A 110 8.56 -29.33 18.26
CA PRO A 110 8.37 -30.43 17.31
C PRO A 110 7.35 -30.03 16.25
N PRO A 111 7.46 -30.53 15.00
CA PRO A 111 6.49 -30.25 13.93
C PRO A 111 5.10 -30.82 14.28
N PRO A 112 4.02 -30.25 13.72
CA PRO A 112 2.66 -30.71 13.99
C PRO A 112 2.46 -32.17 13.51
N PRO A 113 1.68 -32.99 14.25
CA PRO A 113 1.36 -34.36 13.84
C PRO A 113 0.53 -34.37 12.54
N VAL A 114 0.81 -35.37 11.70
CA VAL A 114 0.19 -35.58 10.37
C VAL A 114 -1.14 -36.31 10.50
#